data_AF-A0A326QGD0-F1
#
_entry.id   AF-A0A326QGD0-F1
#
_cell.length_a   1.000
_cell.length_b   1.000
_cell.length_c   1.000
_cell.angle_alpha   90.00
_cell.angle_beta   90.00
_cell.angle_gamma   90.00
#
_symmetry.space_group_name_H-M   'P 1'
#
loop_
_entity.id
_entity.type
_entity.pdbx_description
1 polymer ?
#
loop_
_entity_poly.entity_id
_entity_poly.type
_entity_poly.pdbx_seq_one_letter_code
_entity_poly.pdbx_strand_id
1 'polypeptide(L)' 'MDALFAFFYFACFAAIAGGAFALMRQNLRQTDWRAAPSAPRPHPEAPEPGDSVMYVDLSRERLESLYNQAS' A
#
# COMPACT_ATOMS: atom_id res chain seq x y z
N MET A 1 42.94 -21.56 -14.87
CA MET A 1 42.38 -20.19 -14.80
C MET A 1 40.87 -20.22 -14.90
N ASP A 2 40.29 -20.96 -15.85
CA ASP A 2 38.84 -20.98 -16.08
C ASP A 2 38.00 -21.53 -14.92
N ALA A 3 38.48 -22.56 -14.22
CA ALA A 3 37.79 -23.12 -13.06
C ALA A 3 37.68 -22.13 -11.89
N LEU A 4 38.70 -21.30 -11.67
CA LEU A 4 38.65 -20.23 -10.65
C LEU A 4 37.64 -19.17 -11.04
N PHE A 5 37.59 -18.80 -12.31
CA PHE A 5 36.61 -17.83 -12.82
C PHE A 5 35.17 -18.34 -12.67
N ALA A 6 34.92 -19.61 -13.03
CA ALA A 6 33.62 -20.25 -12.83
C ALA A 6 33.23 -20.32 -11.35
N PHE A 7 34.18 -20.59 -10.45
CA PHE A 7 33.94 -20.59 -9.01
C PHE A 7 33.54 -19.20 -8.49
N PHE A 8 34.26 -18.15 -8.86
CA PHE A 8 33.92 -16.78 -8.45
C PHE A 8 32.58 -16.32 -9.03
N TYR A 9 32.30 -16.66 -10.29
CA TYR A 9 31.01 -16.37 -10.90
C TYR A 9 29.86 -17.02 -10.13
N PHE A 10 30.00 -18.32 -9.81
CA PHE A 10 28.99 -19.04 -9.04
C PHE A 10 28.85 -18.51 -7.61
N ALA A 11 29.94 -18.13 -6.95
CA ALA A 11 29.92 -17.52 -5.62
C ALA A 11 29.17 -16.18 -5.63
N CYS A 12 29.44 -15.31 -6.61
CA CYS A 12 28.70 -14.05 -6.77
C CYS A 12 27.21 -14.30 -7.06
N PHE A 13 26.90 -15.25 -7.94
CA PHE A 13 25.52 -15.65 -8.23
C PHE A 13 24.79 -16.14 -6.97
N ALA A 14 25.42 -17.01 -6.18
CA ALA A 14 24.87 -17.54 -4.94
C ALA A 14 24.64 -16.44 -3.89
N ALA A 15 25.55 -15.46 -3.78
CA ALA A 15 25.39 -14.33 -2.87
C ALA A 15 24.19 -13.45 -3.25
N ILE A 16 24.02 -13.12 -4.53
CA ILE A 16 22.89 -12.32 -5.02
C ILE A 16 21.57 -13.09 -4.87
N ALA A 17 21.54 -14.34 -5.30
CA ALA A 17 20.36 -15.20 -5.22
C ALA A 17 19.95 -15.44 -3.76
N GLY A 18 20.91 -15.74 -2.88
CA GLY A 18 20.68 -15.91 -1.45
C GLY A 18 20.18 -14.62 -0.78
N GLY A 19 20.76 -13.47 -1.12
CA GLY A 19 20.32 -12.17 -0.62
C GLY A 19 18.89 -11.82 -1.04
N ALA A 20 18.55 -12.00 -2.33
CA ALA A 20 17.20 -11.79 -2.84
C ALA A 20 16.18 -12.73 -2.17
N PHE A 21 16.55 -14.01 -2.01
CA PHE A 21 15.69 -14.99 -1.35
C PHE A 21 15.48 -14.67 0.14
N ALA A 22 16.52 -14.23 0.86
CA ALA A 22 16.41 -13.83 2.26
C ALA A 22 15.45 -12.64 2.43
N LEU A 23 15.58 -11.60 1.58
CA LEU A 23 14.67 -10.45 1.58
C LEU A 23 13.23 -10.85 1.28
N MET A 24 13.01 -11.67 0.25
CA MET A 24 11.67 -12.14 -0.11
C MET A 24 11.05 -12.99 1.01
N ARG A 25 11.83 -13.85 1.66
CA ARG A 25 11.37 -14.66 2.79
C ARG A 25 11.05 -13.81 4.02
N GLN A 26 11.82 -12.76 4.27
CA GLN A 26 11.51 -11.80 5.33
C GLN A 26 10.19 -11.08 5.05
N ASN A 27 10.00 -10.56 3.83
CA ASN A 27 8.75 -9.92 3.43
C ASN A 27 7.55 -10.87 3.57
N LEU A 28 7.67 -12.13 3.13
CA LEU A 28 6.57 -13.09 3.23
C LEU A 28 6.21 -13.45 4.67
N ARG A 29 7.18 -13.44 5.60
CA ARG A 29 6.91 -13.65 7.03
C ARG A 29 6.27 -12.44 7.70
N GLN A 30 6.53 -11.23 7.20
CA GLN A 30 5.99 -9.99 7.74
C GLN A 30 4.63 -9.64 7.10
N THR A 31 4.39 -10.09 5.88
CA THR A 31 3.10 -9.94 5.21
C THR A 31 2.15 -11.02 5.71
N ASP A 32 1.28 -10.64 6.64
CA ASP A 32 0.12 -11.43 6.99
C ASP A 32 -0.89 -11.32 5.85
N TRP A 33 -0.82 -12.24 4.87
CA TRP A 33 -1.66 -12.22 3.65
C TRP A 33 -3.16 -12.37 3.93
N ARG A 34 -3.52 -12.70 5.17
CA ARG A 34 -4.89 -12.74 5.70
C ARG A 34 -5.26 -11.50 6.51
N ALA A 35 -4.30 -10.68 6.93
CA ALA A 35 -4.62 -9.38 7.46
C ALA A 35 -5.19 -8.58 6.30
N ALA A 36 -6.47 -8.19 6.42
CA ALA A 36 -7.03 -7.13 5.59
C ALA A 36 -5.99 -6.00 5.54
N PRO A 37 -5.71 -5.37 4.36
CA PRO A 37 -4.78 -4.26 4.28
C PRO A 37 -5.16 -3.32 5.41
N SER A 38 -4.29 -3.19 6.42
CA SER A 38 -4.67 -2.68 7.75
C SER A 38 -5.56 -1.48 7.49
N ALA A 39 -6.88 -1.65 7.71
CA ALA A 39 -7.82 -0.61 7.31
C ALA A 39 -7.24 0.65 7.96
N PRO A 40 -6.93 1.70 7.17
CA PRO A 40 -6.25 2.87 7.71
C PRO A 40 -7.00 3.21 8.98
N ARG A 41 -6.29 3.25 10.12
CA ARG A 41 -6.96 3.52 11.40
C ARG A 41 -7.86 4.71 11.15
N PRO A 42 -9.17 4.60 11.40
CA PRO A 42 -10.07 5.70 11.15
C PRO A 42 -9.45 6.94 11.79
N HIS A 43 -9.45 8.06 11.07
CA HIS A 43 -9.06 9.32 11.68
C HIS A 43 -9.86 9.48 12.99
N PRO A 44 -9.30 10.08 14.04
CA PRO A 44 -10.03 10.21 15.31
C PRO A 44 -11.38 10.93 15.20
N GLU A 45 -11.58 11.68 14.11
CA GLU A 45 -12.82 12.38 13.73
C GLU A 45 -13.76 11.56 12.83
N ALA A 46 -13.37 10.34 12.44
CA ALA A 46 -14.16 9.48 11.58
C ALA A 46 -15.41 9.02 12.35
N PRO A 47 -16.62 9.20 11.79
CA PRO A 47 -17.86 8.80 12.45
C PRO A 47 -17.90 7.31 12.77
N GLU A 48 -18.49 6.94 13.90
CA GLU A 48 -18.72 5.54 14.23
C GLU A 48 -19.85 4.95 13.37
N PRO A 49 -19.87 3.63 13.13
CA PRO A 49 -20.97 2.99 12.42
C PRO A 49 -22.31 3.24 13.12
N GLY A 50 -23.18 4.03 12.50
CA GLY A 50 -24.49 4.41 13.07
C GLY A 50 -24.63 5.89 13.43
N ASP A 51 -23.53 6.66 13.40
CA ASP A 51 -23.59 8.10 13.57
C ASP A 51 -24.27 8.80 12.38
N SER A 52 -25.08 9.82 12.67
CA SER A 52 -25.73 10.63 11.64
C SER A 52 -24.71 11.57 10.99
N VAL A 53 -24.24 11.19 9.79
CA VAL A 53 -23.32 12.02 9.01
C VAL A 53 -24.11 13.00 8.16
N MET A 54 -23.83 14.30 8.31
CA MET A 54 -24.30 15.30 7.36
C MET A 54 -23.43 15.23 6.10
N TYR A 55 -23.95 14.61 5.05
CA TYR A 55 -23.31 14.64 3.73
C TYR A 55 -23.67 15.94 3.01
N VAL A 56 -22.65 16.71 2.64
CA VAL A 56 -22.84 17.87 1.77
C VAL A 56 -22.59 17.40 0.34
N ASP A 57 -23.64 17.38 -0.48
CA ASP A 57 -23.50 17.08 -1.91
C ASP A 57 -22.86 18.27 -2.63
N LEU A 58 -21.60 18.09 -3.00
CA LEU A 58 -20.81 19.06 -3.78
C LEU A 58 -20.80 18.70 -5.27
N SER A 59 -21.85 18.07 -5.77
CA SER A 59 -22.06 17.86 -7.21
C SER A 59 -22.08 19.20 -7.96
N ARG A 60 -21.59 19.17 -9.19
CA ARG A 60 -21.48 20.36 -10.04
C ARG A 60 -22.83 21.05 -10.20
N GLU A 61 -23.87 20.25 -10.42
CA GLU A 61 -25.24 20.70 -10.66
C GLU A 61 -25.79 21.44 -9.43
N ARG A 62 -25.51 20.93 -8.22
CA ARG A 62 -25.89 21.60 -6.96
C ARG A 62 -25.13 22.89 -6.77
N LEU A 63 -23.82 22.90 -7.01
CA LEU A 63 -22.99 24.09 -6.87
C LEU A 63 -23.39 25.21 -7.84
N GLU A 64 -23.67 24.87 -9.10
CA GLU A 64 -24.15 25.84 -10.10
C GLU A 64 -25.52 26.41 -9.71
N SER A 65 -26.43 25.59 -9.18
CA SER A 65 -27.74 26.06 -8.70
C SER A 65 -27.62 27.03 -7.52
N LEU A 66 -26.72 26.75 -6.58
CA LEU A 66 -26.45 27.61 -5.42
C LEU A 66 -25.81 28.93 -5.84
N TYR A 67 -24.86 28.90 -6.77
CA TYR A 67 -24.22 30.09 -7.31
C TYR A 67 -25.25 31.02 -7.97
N ASN A 68 -26.16 30.46 -8.77
CA ASN A 68 -27.22 31.23 -9.43
C ASN A 68 -28.31 31.73 -8.48
N GLN A 69 -28.48 31.12 -7.30
CA GLN A 69 -29.43 31.58 -6.28
C GLN A 69 -28.86 32.69 -5.38
N ALA A 70 -27.53 32.72 -5.21
CA ALA A 70 -26.84 33.72 -4.40
C ALA A 70 -26.51 35.02 -5.18
N SER A 71 -26.55 34.97 -6.52
CA SER A 71 -26.44 36.13 -7.41
C SER A 71 -27.80 36.78 -7.67
#